data_AF-A0A377ZWL4-F1
#
_entry.id   AF-A0A377ZWL4-F1
#
_cell.length_a   1.000
_cell.length_b   1.000
_cell.length_c   1.000
_cell.angle_alpha   90.00
_cell.angle_beta   90.00
_cell.angle_gamma   90.00
#
_symmetry.space_group_name_H-M   'P 1'
#
loop_
_entity.id
_entity.type
_entity.pdbx_description
1 polymer ?
#
loop_
_entity_poly.entity_id
_entity_poly.type
_entity_poly.pdbx_seq_one_letter_code
_entity_poly.pdbx_strand_id
1 'polypeptide(L)' 'MQSAEGKPLFALSYENPRSVAIKADYIKAKGLAGAMFWEYGADDQNQLARQLAESLGIKH' A
#
# COMPACT_ATOMS: atom_id res chain seq x y z
N MET A 1 10.67 -18.72 8.23
CA MET A 1 11.47 -18.61 9.46
C MET A 1 10.58 -18.99 10.63
N GLN A 2 11.01 -19.93 11.47
CA GLN A 2 10.30 -20.32 12.69
C GLN A 2 11.22 -20.06 13.88
N SER A 3 10.65 -19.73 15.04
CA SER A 3 11.46 -19.69 16.26
C SER A 3 11.99 -21.09 16.58
N ALA A 4 12.98 -21.18 17.47
CA ALA A 4 13.45 -22.46 17.99
C ALA A 4 12.32 -23.31 18.62
N GLU A 5 11.18 -22.70 18.94
CA GLU A 5 9.99 -23.32 19.53
C GLU A 5 8.86 -23.56 18.50
N GLY A 6 9.11 -23.38 17.20
CA GLY A 6 8.12 -23.57 16.14
C GLY A 6 7.05 -22.48 16.06
N LYS A 7 7.18 -21.38 16.81
CA LYS A 7 6.21 -20.27 16.79
C LYS A 7 6.42 -19.38 15.56
N PRO A 8 5.34 -18.81 14.99
CA PRO A 8 5.46 -17.81 13.94
C PRO A 8 6.27 -16.61 14.44
N LEU A 9 7.22 -16.16 13.62
CA LEU A 9 7.97 -14.93 13.86
C LEU A 9 7.51 -13.89 12.85
N PHE A 10 7.14 -12.72 13.37
CA PHE A 10 6.88 -11.57 12.51
C PHE A 10 8.18 -11.16 11.81
N ALA A 11 8.19 -11.22 10.49
CA ALA A 11 9.39 -10.98 9.70
C ALA A 11 9.33 -9.66 8.93
N LEU A 12 8.18 -9.36 8.31
CA LEU A 12 8.02 -8.20 7.44
C LEU A 12 6.55 -7.82 7.33
N SER A 13 6.29 -6.52 7.33
CA SER A 13 5.06 -5.93 6.80
C SER A 13 5.40 -5.10 5.57
N TYR A 14 4.43 -4.95 4.69
CA TYR A 14 4.56 -4.17 3.47
C TYR A 14 3.19 -3.67 3.03
N GLU A 15 3.18 -2.85 1.97
CA GLU A 15 1.95 -2.37 1.34
C GLU A 15 1.58 -3.25 0.14
N ASN A 16 0.30 -3.54 0.01
CA ASN A 16 -0.27 -4.25 -1.12
C ASN A 16 -1.48 -3.46 -1.66
N PRO A 17 -2.10 -3.87 -2.78
CA PRO A 17 -3.21 -3.10 -3.36
C PRO A 17 -4.36 -2.87 -2.37
N ARG A 18 -4.67 -3.87 -1.51
CA ARG A 18 -5.71 -3.74 -0.48
C ARG A 18 -5.37 -2.64 0.53
N SER A 19 -4.15 -2.62 1.06
CA SER A 19 -3.76 -1.62 2.07
C SER A 19 -3.62 -0.21 1.48
N VAL A 20 -3.19 -0.10 0.22
CA VAL A 20 -3.16 1.16 -0.54
C VAL A 20 -4.56 1.73 -0.73
N ALA A 21 -5.53 0.90 -1.13
CA ALA A 21 -6.92 1.30 -1.24
C ALA A 21 -7.50 1.81 0.09
N ILE A 22 -7.22 1.10 1.19
CA ILE A 22 -7.65 1.52 2.54
C ILE A 22 -7.04 2.87 2.93
N LYS A 23 -5.76 3.13 2.59
CA LYS A 23 -5.14 4.45 2.81
C LYS A 23 -5.78 5.54 1.96
N ALA A 24 -6.15 5.24 0.71
CA ALA A 24 -6.88 6.18 -0.14
C ALA A 24 -8.28 6.49 0.44
N ASP A 25 -8.98 5.50 0.99
CA ASP A 25 -10.25 5.72 1.70
C ASP A 25 -10.07 6.60 2.93
N TYR A 26 -8.98 6.41 3.69
CA TYR A 26 -8.63 7.28 4.81
C TYR A 26 -8.36 8.72 4.36
N ILE A 27 -7.61 8.92 3.27
CA ILE A 27 -7.35 10.25 2.68
C ILE A 27 -8.67 10.96 2.35
N LYS A 28 -9.58 10.27 1.66
CA LYS A 28 -10.92 10.81 1.33
C LYS A 28 -11.72 11.14 2.59
N ALA A 29 -11.78 10.22 3.55
CA ALA A 29 -12.54 10.39 4.79
C ALA A 29 -12.02 11.53 5.68
N LYS A 30 -10.73 11.86 5.59
CA LYS A 30 -10.09 12.94 6.36
C LYS A 30 -9.97 14.26 5.59
N GLY A 31 -10.36 14.31 4.32
CA GLY A 31 -10.21 15.50 3.49
C GLY A 31 -8.74 15.89 3.27
N LEU A 32 -7.83 14.90 3.22
CA LEU A 32 -6.43 15.15 2.93
C LEU A 32 -6.24 15.43 1.43
N ALA A 33 -5.24 16.25 1.09
CA ALA A 33 -5.04 16.73 -0.28
C ALA A 33 -4.59 15.63 -1.28
N GLY A 34 -4.03 14.51 -0.80
CA GLY A 34 -3.58 13.43 -1.67
C GLY A 34 -2.66 12.45 -0.96
N ALA A 35 -1.91 11.70 -1.76
CA ALA A 35 -0.95 10.70 -1.32
C ALA A 35 0.43 10.95 -1.93
N MET A 36 1.47 10.55 -1.21
CA MET A 36 2.83 10.40 -1.70
C MET A 36 3.25 8.96 -1.44
N PHE A 37 4.05 8.39 -2.34
CA PHE A 37 4.61 7.06 -2.19
C PHE A 37 6.10 7.07 -2.46
N TRP A 38 6.82 6.17 -1.79
CA TRP A 38 8.24 5.92 -1.99
C TRP A 38 8.44 4.45 -2.33
N GLU A 39 9.03 4.08 -3.46
CA GLU A 39 9.24 4.90 -4.66
C GLU A 39 8.81 4.09 -5.89
N TYR A 40 8.81 4.69 -7.07
CA TYR A 40 8.13 4.10 -8.21
C TYR A 40 8.85 2.89 -8.80
N GLY A 41 10.18 2.85 -8.76
CA GLY A 41 10.99 1.74 -9.26
C GLY A 41 10.86 0.45 -8.44
N ALA A 42 10.38 0.53 -7.20
CA ALA A 42 10.13 -0.60 -6.31
C ALA A 42 8.72 -1.21 -6.49
N ASP A 43 7.88 -0.62 -7.33
CA ASP A 43 6.51 -1.11 -7.56
C ASP A 43 6.49 -2.30 -8.53
N ASP A 44 5.65 -3.29 -8.23
CA ASP A 44 5.47 -4.47 -9.07
C ASP A 44 4.61 -4.09 -10.28
N GLN A 45 5.26 -3.81 -11.42
CA GLN A 45 4.59 -3.44 -12.67
C GLN A 45 3.59 -2.28 -12.49
N ASN A 46 3.97 -1.28 -11.69
CA ASN A 46 3.15 -0.10 -11.35
C ASN A 46 1.80 -0.44 -10.66
N GLN A 47 1.66 -1.62 -10.06
CA GLN A 47 0.39 -2.06 -9.50
C GLN A 47 -0.07 -1.19 -8.32
N LEU A 48 0.83 -0.81 -7.42
CA LEU A 48 0.46 0.02 -6.26
C LEU A 48 0.15 1.46 -6.69
N ALA A 49 0.91 2.01 -7.63
CA ALA A 49 0.64 3.33 -8.20
C ALA A 49 -0.70 3.35 -8.93
N ARG A 50 -1.00 2.31 -9.72
CA ARG A 50 -2.30 2.16 -10.41
C ARG A 50 -3.44 2.06 -9.42
N GLN A 51 -3.32 1.22 -8.39
CA GLN A 51 -4.33 1.12 -7.33
C GLN A 51 -4.57 2.46 -6.65
N LEU A 52 -3.51 3.20 -6.34
CA LEU A 52 -3.62 4.52 -5.71
C LEU A 52 -4.32 5.52 -6.64
N ALA A 53 -3.97 5.53 -7.93
CA ALA A 53 -4.60 6.37 -8.94
C ALA A 53 -6.09 6.05 -9.11
N GLU A 54 -6.45 4.76 -9.25
CA GLU A 54 -7.84 4.29 -9.32
C GLU A 54 -8.64 4.74 -8.07
N SER A 55 -8.07 4.55 -6.87
CA SER A 55 -8.75 4.83 -5.60
C SER A 55 -8.96 6.31 -5.31
N LEU A 56 -8.09 7.18 -5.85
CA LEU A 56 -8.14 8.64 -5.75
C LEU A 56 -8.80 9.30 -6.96
N GLY A 57 -9.25 8.53 -7.96
CA GLY A 57 -9.91 9.07 -9.16
C GLY A 57 -8.98 9.81 -10.13
N ILE A 58 -7.70 9.44 -10.17
CA ILE A 58 -6.70 10.01 -11.07
C ILE A 58 -6.76 9.26 -12.42
N LYS A 59 -6.91 10.00 -13.52
CA LYS A 59 -6.85 9.44 -14.88
C LYS A 59 -5.41 9.04 -15.23
N HIS A 60 -5.22 7.85 -15.77
CA HIS A 60 -3.93 7.28 -16.16
C HIS A 60 -4.08 6.34 -17.35
#